data_AF-A0A8X6TAG3-F1
#
_entry.id   AF-A0A8X6TAG3-F1
#
_cell.length_a   1.000
_cell.length_b   1.000
_cell.length_c   1.000
_cell.angle_alpha   90.00
_cell.angle_beta   90.00
_cell.angle_gamma   90.00
#
_symmetry.space_group_name_H-M   'P 1'
#
loop_
_entity.id
_entity.type
_entity.pdbx_description
1 polymer ?
#
loop_
_entity_poly.entity_id
_entity_poly.type
_entity_poly.pdbx_seq_one_letter_code
_entity_poly.pdbx_strand_id
1 'polypeptide(L)'
;STEFMNASLPMEMSLPAYKGENNAAALGVHVQIFDKNGKPVIGEIGDIVVSKPIPNLPIGLWNDKDGSVYREKYFSKYPGVFSMGDYGMINPVTKNWIVYCRRYDSFILQQL
;
A
#
# COMPACT_ATOMS: atom_id res chain seq x y z
N SER A 1 7.86 -2.09 -1.36
CA SER A 1 8.15 -3.45 -1.86
C SER A 1 9.14 -3.37 -3.00
N THR A 2 9.74 -4.47 -3.47
CA THR A 2 10.75 -4.44 -4.55
C THR A 2 10.19 -3.94 -5.88
N GLU A 3 8.89 -4.10 -6.10
CA GLU A 3 8.15 -3.60 -7.26
C GLU A 3 8.22 -2.07 -7.37
N PHE A 4 8.41 -1.37 -6.26
CA PHE A 4 8.59 0.08 -6.28
C PHE A 4 10.00 0.52 -6.64
N MET A 5 10.98 -0.39 -6.62
CA MET A 5 12.41 -0.05 -6.74
C MET A 5 12.87 1.07 -5.79
N ASN A 6 12.12 1.29 -4.69
CA ASN A 6 12.31 2.27 -3.62
C ASN A 6 11.24 2.03 -2.52
N ALA A 7 10.91 3.05 -1.72
CA ALA A 7 9.81 3.08 -0.76
C ALA A 7 8.62 3.93 -1.23
N SER A 8 7.40 3.43 -1.03
CA SER A 8 6.15 4.18 -1.23
C SER A 8 5.83 5.12 -0.05
N LEU A 9 6.29 4.74 1.14
CA LEU A 9 6.21 5.50 2.38
C LEU A 9 7.63 5.72 2.92
N PRO A 10 8.39 6.70 2.39
CA PRO A 10 9.71 7.05 2.89
C PRO A 10 9.60 7.84 4.20
N MET A 11 10.72 8.03 4.87
CA MET A 11 10.83 9.01 5.94
C MET A 11 11.05 10.40 5.34
N GLU A 12 10.19 11.35 5.67
CA GLU A 12 10.34 12.77 5.31
C GLU A 12 10.97 13.53 6.49
N MET A 13 12.20 14.00 6.31
CA MET A 13 13.02 14.55 7.41
C MET A 13 12.45 15.85 7.99
N SER A 14 11.63 16.57 7.22
CA SER A 14 11.03 17.84 7.64
C SER A 14 9.76 17.70 8.49
N LEU A 15 9.21 16.48 8.60
CA LEU A 15 7.96 16.22 9.33
C LEU A 15 8.23 15.53 10.68
N PRO A 16 7.37 15.76 11.70
CA PRO A 16 7.52 15.09 12.99
C PRO A 16 7.50 13.57 12.86
N ALA A 17 8.36 12.90 13.64
CA ALA A 17 8.42 11.45 13.70
C ALA A 17 7.61 10.93 14.90
N TYR A 18 6.83 9.87 14.68
CA TYR A 18 6.08 9.17 15.70
C TYR A 18 6.42 7.68 15.64
N LYS A 19 6.52 7.04 16.81
CA LYS A 19 6.90 5.64 16.91
C LYS A 19 5.91 4.77 16.12
N GLY A 20 6.42 4.00 15.15
CA GLY A 20 5.62 3.07 14.36
C GLY A 20 4.87 3.70 13.18
N GLU A 21 5.08 4.99 12.90
CA GLU A 21 4.40 5.70 11.81
C GLU A 21 5.39 6.22 10.76
N ASN A 22 5.01 6.14 9.49
CA ASN A 22 5.70 6.80 8.38
C ASN A 22 5.01 8.14 8.13
N ASN A 23 5.77 9.21 8.19
CA ASN A 23 5.24 10.57 8.23
C ASN A 23 4.78 11.13 6.87
N ALA A 24 5.11 10.48 5.76
CA ALA A 24 4.66 10.89 4.44
C ALA A 24 4.59 9.72 3.44
N ALA A 25 3.78 9.92 2.40
CA ALA A 25 3.91 9.16 1.15
C ALA A 25 4.96 9.82 0.25
N ALA A 26 5.65 9.02 -0.57
CA ALA A 26 6.58 9.54 -1.55
C ALA A 26 5.86 10.48 -2.53
N LEU A 27 6.52 11.58 -2.91
CA LEU A 27 5.97 12.53 -3.88
C LEU A 27 5.65 11.82 -5.20
N GLY A 28 4.47 12.11 -5.76
CA GLY A 28 3.98 11.48 -6.98
C GLY A 28 3.39 10.08 -6.78
N VAL A 29 3.42 9.53 -5.55
CA VAL A 29 2.82 8.24 -5.23
C VAL A 29 1.50 8.45 -4.50
N HIS A 30 0.39 8.11 -5.15
CA HIS A 30 -0.95 8.25 -4.58
C HIS A 30 -1.33 7.02 -3.73
N VAL A 31 -0.65 6.89 -2.58
CA VAL A 31 -0.92 5.85 -1.58
C VAL A 31 -2.27 6.12 -0.91
N GLN A 32 -3.09 5.09 -0.74
CA GLN A 32 -4.38 5.13 -0.03
C GLN A 32 -4.55 3.88 0.83
N ILE A 33 -5.43 3.96 1.84
CA ILE A 33 -5.94 2.77 2.56
C ILE A 33 -7.34 2.50 2.05
N PHE A 34 -7.58 1.31 1.50
CA PHE A 34 -8.88 0.88 1.00
C PHE A 34 -9.57 -0.05 1.99
N ASP A 35 -10.87 0.18 2.22
CA ASP A 35 -11.73 -0.75 2.93
C ASP A 35 -12.01 -2.02 2.09
N LYS A 36 -12.82 -2.93 2.64
CA LYS A 36 -13.24 -4.15 1.94
C LYS A 36 -14.03 -3.91 0.65
N ASN A 37 -14.60 -2.72 0.47
CA ASN A 37 -15.37 -2.32 -0.71
C ASN A 37 -14.53 -1.53 -1.73
N GLY A 38 -13.22 -1.33 -1.47
CA GLY A 38 -12.35 -0.55 -2.33
C GLY A 38 -12.53 0.96 -2.22
N LYS A 39 -13.09 1.44 -1.10
CA LYS A 39 -13.24 2.87 -0.81
C LYS A 39 -12.09 3.36 0.07
N PRO A 40 -11.56 4.57 -0.20
CA PRO A 40 -10.52 5.13 0.63
C PRO A 40 -11.04 5.52 2.02
N VAL A 41 -10.27 5.16 3.05
CA VAL A 41 -10.62 5.38 4.47
C VAL A 41 -9.45 5.95 5.27
N ILE A 42 -9.77 6.59 6.40
CA ILE A 42 -8.82 7.15 7.37
C ILE A 42 -9.26 6.70 8.77
N GLY A 43 -8.33 6.28 9.62
CA GLY A 43 -8.63 5.77 10.96
C GLY A 43 -9.19 4.36 10.99
N GLU A 44 -9.19 3.66 9.85
CA GLU A 44 -9.60 2.27 9.73
C GLU A 44 -8.46 1.44 9.13
N ILE A 45 -8.38 0.18 9.56
CA ILE A 45 -7.43 -0.78 9.00
C ILE A 45 -7.95 -1.24 7.64
N GLY A 46 -7.09 -1.19 6.62
CA GLY A 46 -7.43 -1.59 5.27
C GLY A 46 -6.21 -1.88 4.41
N ASP A 47 -6.46 -2.20 3.15
CA ASP A 47 -5.43 -2.50 2.16
C ASP A 47 -4.64 -1.24 1.81
N ILE A 48 -3.32 -1.31 1.93
CA ILE A 48 -2.45 -0.25 1.43
C ILE A 48 -2.33 -0.42 -0.09
N VAL A 49 -2.80 0.59 -0.83
CA VAL A 49 -2.87 0.58 -2.29
C VAL A 49 -2.20 1.79 -2.90
N VAL A 50 -1.83 1.67 -4.18
CA VAL A 50 -1.40 2.78 -5.02
C VAL A 50 -2.44 2.93 -6.13
N SER A 51 -3.20 4.01 -6.02
CA SER A 51 -4.46 4.19 -6.74
C SER A 51 -4.34 5.01 -8.03
N LYS A 52 -3.13 5.48 -8.34
CA LYS A 52 -2.79 6.16 -9.59
C LYS A 52 -1.49 5.56 -10.15
N PRO A 53 -1.33 5.51 -11.48
CA PRO A 53 -0.12 5.00 -12.10
C PRO A 53 1.09 5.85 -11.71
N ILE A 54 2.23 5.19 -11.55
CA ILE A 54 3.54 5.81 -11.32
C ILE A 54 4.54 5.23 -12.33
N PRO A 55 5.58 5.98 -12.74
CA PRO A 55 6.44 5.62 -13.87
C PRO A 55 7.30 4.37 -13.64
N ASN A 56 7.52 3.98 -12.39
CA ASN A 56 8.45 2.93 -11.97
C ASN A 56 7.77 1.63 -11.54
N LEU A 57 6.44 1.49 -11.71
CA LEU A 57 5.79 0.18 -11.49
C LEU A 57 6.24 -0.82 -12.56
N PRO A 58 6.34 -2.11 -12.23
CA PRO A 58 6.64 -3.13 -13.22
C PRO A 58 5.56 -3.14 -14.32
N ILE A 59 5.98 -3.33 -15.57
CA ILE A 59 5.04 -3.54 -16.68
C ILE A 59 4.55 -4.99 -16.76
N GLY A 60 5.18 -5.90 -16.01
CA GLY A 60 4.87 -7.33 -15.97
C GLY A 60 5.91 -8.10 -15.18
N LEU A 61 5.73 -9.41 -15.09
CA LEU A 61 6.71 -10.34 -14.50
C LEU A 61 7.44 -11.09 -15.61
N TRP A 62 8.71 -11.44 -15.35
CA TRP A 62 9.45 -12.31 -16.26
C TRP A 62 8.78 -13.70 -16.31
N ASN A 63 8.72 -14.30 -17.51
CA ASN A 63 8.04 -15.57 -17.77
C ASN A 63 6.51 -15.58 -17.54
N ASP A 64 5.88 -14.41 -17.49
CA ASP A 64 4.42 -14.24 -17.41
C ASP A 64 3.88 -13.79 -18.78
N LYS A 65 3.84 -14.72 -19.73
CA LYS A 65 3.63 -14.43 -21.16
C LYS A 65 2.35 -13.65 -21.46
N ASP A 66 1.28 -13.92 -20.73
CA ASP A 66 -0.02 -13.26 -20.89
C ASP A 66 -0.28 -12.19 -19.81
N GLY A 67 0.66 -11.99 -18.87
CA GLY A 67 0.52 -11.06 -17.75
C GLY A 67 -0.49 -11.49 -16.68
N SER A 68 -0.96 -12.74 -16.71
CA SER A 68 -1.99 -13.24 -15.79
C SER A 68 -1.50 -13.23 -14.34
N VAL A 69 -0.26 -13.65 -14.09
CA VAL A 69 0.31 -13.71 -12.73
C VAL A 69 0.47 -12.30 -12.17
N TYR A 70 0.96 -11.35 -12.97
CA TYR A 70 1.11 -9.96 -12.56
C TYR A 70 -0.25 -9.32 -12.23
N ARG A 71 -1.25 -9.50 -13.11
CA ARG A 71 -2.60 -8.97 -12.88
C ARG A 71 -3.28 -9.62 -11.68
N GLU A 72 -3.17 -10.94 -11.54
CA GLU A 72 -3.73 -11.68 -10.41
C GLU A 72 -3.15 -11.18 -9.09
N LYS A 73 -1.84 -10.96 -9.04
CA LYS A 73 -1.16 -10.58 -7.80
C LYS A 73 -1.47 -9.15 -7.35
N TYR A 74 -1.50 -8.18 -8.26
CA TYR A 74 -1.58 -6.75 -7.88
C TYR A 74 -2.87 -6.03 -8.28
N PHE A 75 -3.62 -6.51 -9.27
CA PHE A 75 -4.75 -5.78 -9.86
C PHE A 75 -6.09 -6.53 -9.82
N SER A 76 -6.11 -7.78 -9.34
CA SER A 76 -7.34 -8.60 -9.29
C SER A 76 -8.37 -8.09 -8.29
N LYS A 77 -7.91 -7.58 -7.14
CA LYS A 77 -8.81 -7.16 -6.05
C LYS A 77 -9.49 -5.83 -6.33
N TYR A 78 -8.76 -4.89 -6.91
CA TYR A 78 -9.22 -3.54 -7.20
C TYR A 78 -8.87 -3.18 -8.64
N PRO A 79 -9.84 -3.18 -9.58
CA PRO A 79 -9.57 -2.91 -10.99
C PRO A 79 -8.83 -1.58 -11.20
N GLY A 80 -7.66 -1.63 -11.85
CA GLY A 80 -6.83 -0.46 -12.15
C GLY A 80 -6.04 0.10 -10.95
N VAL A 81 -6.10 -0.54 -9.78
CA VAL A 81 -5.42 -0.10 -8.56
C VAL A 81 -4.39 -1.14 -8.14
N PHE A 82 -3.16 -0.69 -7.88
CA PHE A 82 -2.08 -1.57 -7.46
C PHE A 82 -2.21 -1.89 -5.96
N SER A 83 -2.61 -3.11 -5.63
CA SER A 83 -2.69 -3.62 -4.26
C SER A 83 -1.32 -4.15 -3.81
N MET A 84 -0.68 -3.51 -2.83
CA MET A 84 0.66 -3.91 -2.35
C MET A 84 0.65 -5.24 -1.57
N GLY A 85 -0.51 -5.64 -1.04
CA GLY A 85 -0.67 -6.85 -0.24
C GLY A 85 -0.31 -6.68 1.24
N ASP A 86 -0.26 -5.42 1.71
CA ASP A 86 -0.01 -5.05 3.10
C ASP A 86 -1.28 -4.38 3.67
N TYR A 87 -1.50 -4.58 4.97
CA TYR A 87 -2.51 -3.86 5.73
C TYR A 87 -1.91 -2.71 6.52
N GLY A 88 -2.64 -1.61 6.56
CA GLY A 88 -2.24 -0.39 7.23
C GLY A 88 -3.42 0.50 7.58
N MET A 89 -3.12 1.64 8.16
CA MET A 89 -4.09 2.67 8.53
C MET A 89 -3.43 4.04 8.39
N ILE A 90 -4.23 5.05 8.06
CA ILE A 90 -3.84 6.44 8.24
C ILE A 90 -4.30 6.87 9.63
N ASN A 91 -3.38 7.27 10.50
CA ASN A 91 -3.71 7.75 11.83
C ASN A 91 -4.59 9.01 11.72
N PRO A 92 -5.79 9.05 12.35
CA PRO A 92 -6.72 10.16 12.18
C PRO A 92 -6.25 11.45 12.85
N VAL A 93 -5.30 11.38 13.79
CA VAL A 93 -4.73 12.52 14.50
C VAL A 93 -3.47 13.02 13.80
N THR A 94 -2.44 12.18 13.68
CA THR A 94 -1.14 12.58 13.11
C THR A 94 -1.17 12.68 11.58
N LYS A 95 -2.14 12.03 10.93
CA LYS A 95 -2.25 11.86 9.47
C LYS A 95 -1.12 11.04 8.84
N ASN A 96 -0.30 10.39 9.67
CA ASN A 96 0.78 9.51 9.22
C ASN A 96 0.26 8.10 8.91
N TRP A 97 1.14 7.29 8.33
CA TRP A 97 0.85 5.96 7.86
C TRP A 97 1.41 4.89 8.79
N ILE A 98 0.54 3.98 9.22
CA ILE A 98 0.92 2.81 10.01
C ILE A 98 0.82 1.59 9.10
N VAL A 99 1.88 0.79 9.05
CA VAL A 99 1.90 -0.51 8.37
C VAL A 99 1.84 -1.58 9.46
N TYR A 100 0.80 -2.41 9.44
CA TYR A 100 0.60 -3.46 10.44
C TYR A 100 1.28 -4.76 10.05
N CYS A 101 0.89 -5.32 8.90
CA CYS A 101 1.33 -6.65 8.50
C CYS A 101 1.07 -6.92 7.02
N ARG A 102 1.46 -8.11 6.55
CA ARG A 102 0.99 -8.66 5.28
C ARG A 102 -0.51 -8.98 5.39
N ARG A 103 -1.27 -8.70 4.34
CA ARG A 103 -2.70 -9.03 4.26
C ARG A 103 -3.02 -10.49 4.59
N TYR A 104 -2.10 -11.40 4.27
CA TYR A 104 -2.28 -12.85 4.44
C TYR A 104 -1.77 -13.37 5.79
N ASP A 105 -1.33 -12.49 6.69
CA ASP A 105 -0.92 -12.88 8.05
C ASP A 105 -2.15 -12.94 8.98
N SER A 106 -2.81 -14.10 8.98
CA SER A 106 -4.02 -14.34 9.75
C SER A 106 -3.81 -14.28 11.26
N PHE A 107 -2.58 -14.51 11.75
CA PHE A 107 -2.29 -14.48 13.17
C PHE A 107 -2.29 -13.05 13.71
N ILE A 108 -1.67 -12.12 12.98
CA ILE A 108 -1.65 -10.71 13.37
C ILE A 108 -3.05 -10.10 13.23
N LEU A 109 -3.81 -10.49 12.21
CA LEU A 109 -5.16 -9.96 11.99
C LEU A 109 -6.17 -10.30 13.07
N GLN A 110 -5.96 -11.38 13.83
CA GLN A 110 -6.83 -11.73 14.97
C GLN A 110 -6.55 -10.86 16.21
N GLN A 111 -5.47 -10.09 16.22
CA GLN A 111 -5.04 -9.26 17.34
C GLN A 111 -5.26 -7.76 17.10
N LEU A 112 -5.71 -7.39 15.90
CA LEU A 112 -6.06 -6.02 15.49
C LEU A 112 -7.57 -5.82 15.59
#